data_AF-A0A812PNE9-F1
#
_entry.id   AF-A0A812PNE9-F1
#
_cell.length_a   1.000
_cell.length_b   1.000
_cell.length_c   1.000
_cell.angle_alpha   90.00
_cell.angle_beta   90.00
_cell.angle_gamma   90.00
#
_symmetry.space_group_name_H-M   'P 1'
#
loop_
_entity.id
_entity.type
_entity.pdbx_description
1 polymer ?
#
loop_
_entity_poly.entity_id
_entity_poly.type
_entity_poly.pdbx_seq_one_letter_code
_entity_poly.pdbx_strand_id
1 'polypeptide(L)'
;MAANARVSGLSALLLMAAFLLIQNLTFVSPSPALRAQRSVTVFRQATATADTAEKVAEVIAEQLGVEKDKVTREATLTELGADSLDIVESVMALEEAFDIELPDEETTPLKNCGDVMDLIQSKL
;
A
#
# COMPACT_ATOMS: atom_id res chain seq x y z
N MET A 1 52.14 11.44 -40.45
CA MET A 1 52.07 12.91 -40.51
C MET A 1 52.55 13.45 -39.18
N ALA A 2 53.76 14.01 -39.13
CA ALA A 2 54.30 14.71 -37.97
C ALA A 2 53.93 16.20 -38.05
N ALA A 3 53.74 16.88 -36.91
CA ALA A 3 54.36 18.17 -36.56
C ALA A 3 53.57 18.94 -35.49
N ASN A 4 54.27 19.16 -34.37
CA ASN A 4 54.14 20.19 -33.36
C ASN A 4 53.43 21.50 -33.76
N ALA A 5 52.61 22.01 -32.83
CA ALA A 5 52.62 23.43 -32.49
C ALA A 5 52.31 23.60 -30.99
N ARG A 6 53.38 23.72 -30.19
CA ARG A 6 53.31 24.29 -28.84
C ARG A 6 53.33 25.81 -29.02
N VAL A 7 52.32 26.52 -28.53
CA VAL A 7 52.48 27.92 -28.14
C VAL A 7 51.91 28.10 -26.74
N SER A 8 52.85 28.20 -25.82
CA SER A 8 52.76 28.62 -24.44
C SER A 8 52.24 30.06 -24.29
N GLY A 9 51.51 30.34 -23.21
CA GLY A 9 51.19 31.72 -22.85
C GLY A 9 50.29 31.86 -21.62
N LEU A 10 50.76 31.42 -20.45
CA LEU A 10 50.28 32.00 -19.19
C LEU A 10 50.60 33.51 -19.21
N SER A 11 49.62 34.40 -19.43
CA SER A 11 49.66 35.82 -19.00
C SER A 11 48.52 36.68 -19.59
N ALA A 12 47.29 36.52 -19.10
CA ALA A 12 46.21 37.52 -19.20
C ALA A 12 45.09 37.10 -18.23
N LEU A 13 45.35 37.00 -16.93
CA LEU A 13 45.36 38.17 -16.05
C LEU A 13 43.98 38.88 -16.02
N LEU A 14 43.08 38.31 -15.22
CA LEU A 14 42.61 38.97 -14.00
C LEU A 14 41.60 40.15 -14.09
N LEU A 15 40.75 40.29 -15.11
CA LEU A 15 39.86 41.49 -15.15
C LEU A 15 38.41 41.33 -15.65
N MET A 16 37.77 40.16 -15.56
CA MET A 16 36.31 40.08 -15.81
C MET A 16 35.54 39.37 -14.68
N ALA A 17 36.13 39.34 -13.48
CA ALA A 17 35.38 39.20 -12.24
C ALA A 17 35.02 40.61 -11.75
N ALA A 18 33.77 40.81 -11.34
CA ALA A 18 33.21 42.03 -10.74
C ALA A 18 32.53 43.03 -11.69
N PHE A 19 31.40 42.65 -12.30
CA PHE A 19 30.27 43.57 -12.42
C PHE A 19 28.99 42.77 -12.72
N LEU A 20 27.87 43.12 -12.08
CA LEU A 20 26.54 42.48 -12.14
C LEU A 20 26.22 41.46 -11.03
N LEU A 21 26.88 41.61 -9.87
CA LEU A 21 26.15 41.45 -8.61
C LEU A 21 25.30 42.73 -8.41
N ILE A 22 24.06 42.58 -7.95
CA ILE A 22 23.09 43.65 -7.61
C ILE A 22 22.28 44.17 -8.81
N GLN A 23 21.24 43.43 -9.21
CA GLN A 23 19.82 43.72 -8.92
C GLN A 23 19.11 42.36 -9.08
N ASN A 24 18.36 41.81 -8.15
CA ASN A 24 17.21 42.41 -7.52
C ASN A 24 16.76 41.45 -6.40
N LEU A 25 17.17 41.73 -5.17
CA LEU A 25 16.75 41.02 -3.96
C LEU A 25 15.61 41.85 -3.37
N THR A 26 14.36 41.53 -3.73
CA THR A 26 13.16 41.74 -2.92
C THR A 26 11.93 41.27 -3.69
N PHE A 27 10.90 40.85 -2.94
CA PHE A 27 9.54 40.51 -3.38
C PHE A 27 9.33 39.03 -3.73
N VAL A 28 9.18 38.14 -2.74
CA VAL A 28 7.93 37.89 -1.98
C VAL A 28 6.71 37.82 -2.90
N SER A 29 6.31 36.59 -3.20
CA SER A 29 4.97 36.12 -2.81
C SER A 29 4.96 34.59 -2.82
N PRO A 30 4.60 33.92 -1.71
CA PRO A 30 4.18 32.53 -1.77
C PRO A 30 2.73 32.52 -2.26
N SER A 31 2.46 31.87 -3.38
CA SER A 31 1.09 31.56 -3.77
C SER A 31 0.91 30.04 -3.83
N PRO A 32 0.09 29.47 -2.92
CA PRO A 32 -0.37 28.10 -3.02
C PRO A 32 -1.62 28.07 -3.91
N ALA A 33 -1.69 27.17 -4.87
CA ALA A 33 -2.97 26.60 -5.32
C ALA A 33 -2.74 25.42 -6.25
N LEU A 34 -3.26 24.28 -5.80
CA LEU A 34 -3.57 23.07 -6.56
C LEU A 34 -4.04 23.37 -8.00
N ARG A 35 -3.47 22.66 -8.98
CA ARG A 35 -4.29 22.13 -10.08
C ARG A 35 -3.68 20.88 -10.70
N ALA A 36 -4.24 19.75 -10.28
CA ALA A 36 -4.43 18.51 -11.00
C ALA A 36 -3.65 18.29 -12.31
N GLN A 37 -2.82 17.24 -12.31
CA GLN A 37 -2.85 16.28 -13.40
C GLN A 37 -2.68 14.87 -12.86
N ARG A 38 -3.84 14.24 -12.64
CA ARG A 38 -4.00 12.79 -12.53
C ARG A 38 -3.43 12.14 -13.79
N SER A 39 -2.65 11.08 -13.63
CA SER A 39 -2.58 9.99 -14.60
C SER A 39 -2.53 8.69 -13.83
N VAL A 40 -3.59 7.92 -14.07
CA VAL A 40 -4.00 6.69 -13.43
C VAL A 40 -3.10 5.55 -13.92
N THR A 41 -2.54 4.77 -12.99
CA THR A 41 -2.42 3.30 -13.10
C THR A 41 -2.16 2.76 -11.70
N VAL A 42 -3.22 2.65 -10.90
CA VAL A 42 -3.20 1.78 -9.73
C VAL A 42 -3.72 0.44 -10.24
N PHE A 43 -2.81 -0.52 -10.41
CA PHE A 43 -3.18 -1.93 -10.44
C PHE A 43 -3.77 -2.24 -9.07
N ARG A 44 -5.09 -2.13 -8.93
CA ARG A 44 -5.81 -2.55 -7.73
C ARG A 44 -5.81 -4.08 -7.75
N GLN A 45 -4.74 -4.68 -7.21
CA GLN A 45 -4.89 -5.99 -6.59
C GLN A 45 -5.89 -5.78 -5.45
N ALA A 46 -7.02 -6.50 -5.49
CA ALA A 46 -7.88 -6.64 -4.32
C ALA A 46 -7.04 -7.36 -3.27
N THR A 47 -6.36 -6.56 -2.46
CA THR A 47 -5.66 -7.02 -1.26
C THR A 47 -6.50 -6.49 -0.13
N ALA A 48 -6.94 -7.40 0.74
CA ALA A 48 -7.27 -7.12 2.14
C ALA A 48 -6.81 -5.72 2.57
N THR A 49 -7.67 -4.70 2.64
CA THR A 49 -7.30 -3.48 3.36
C THR A 49 -6.85 -3.93 4.74
N ALA A 50 -5.68 -3.49 5.20
CA ALA A 50 -5.04 -4.04 6.40
C ALA A 50 -6.01 -4.06 7.59
N ASP A 51 -6.85 -3.03 7.70
CA ASP A 51 -7.91 -2.91 8.71
C ASP A 51 -8.99 -4.01 8.60
N THR A 52 -9.42 -4.39 7.40
CA THR A 52 -10.40 -5.46 7.18
C THR A 52 -9.80 -6.81 7.52
N ALA A 53 -8.58 -7.08 7.06
CA ALA A 53 -7.90 -8.34 7.33
C ALA A 53 -7.63 -8.54 8.84
N GLU A 54 -7.22 -7.48 9.54
CA GLU A 54 -7.04 -7.50 10.99
C GLU A 54 -8.35 -7.79 11.72
N LYS A 55 -9.45 -7.15 11.33
CA LYS A 55 -10.74 -7.35 11.98
C LYS A 55 -11.33 -8.73 11.70
N VAL A 56 -11.17 -9.27 10.50
CA VAL A 56 -11.54 -10.66 10.18
C VAL A 56 -10.72 -11.64 11.02
N ALA A 57 -9.40 -11.42 11.12
CA ALA A 57 -8.53 -12.26 11.93
C ALA A 57 -8.90 -12.22 13.43
N GLU A 58 -9.27 -11.04 13.94
CA GLU A 58 -9.73 -10.85 15.32
C GLU A 58 -11.01 -11.65 15.60
N VAL A 59 -12.03 -11.53 14.75
CA VAL A 59 -13.29 -12.28 14.91
C VAL A 59 -13.06 -13.79 14.86
N ILE A 60 -12.24 -14.29 13.92
CA ILE A 60 -11.92 -15.71 13.81
C ILE A 60 -11.12 -16.19 15.03
N ALA A 61 -10.15 -15.40 15.51
CA ALA A 61 -9.35 -15.72 16.68
C ALA A 61 -10.20 -15.79 17.96
N GLU A 62 -11.14 -14.87 18.13
CA GLU A 62 -12.09 -14.86 19.25
C GLU A 62 -13.03 -16.06 19.20
N GLN A 63 -13.61 -16.36 18.03
CA GLN A 63 -14.58 -17.46 17.88
C GLN A 63 -13.94 -18.84 18.09
N LEU A 64 -12.72 -19.03 17.59
CA LEU A 64 -11.99 -20.29 17.71
C LEU A 64 -11.16 -20.38 19.02
N GLY A 65 -11.05 -19.29 19.78
CA GLY A 65 -10.22 -19.23 20.99
C GLY A 65 -8.73 -19.44 20.72
N VAL A 66 -8.24 -18.99 19.55
CA VAL A 66 -6.84 -19.11 19.13
C VAL A 66 -6.14 -17.75 19.14
N GLU A 67 -4.81 -17.76 19.13
CA GLU A 67 -4.03 -16.53 19.03
C GLU A 67 -4.15 -15.94 17.60
N LYS A 68 -4.34 -14.62 17.50
CA LYS A 68 -4.42 -13.94 16.19
C LYS A 68 -3.20 -14.21 15.30
N ASP A 69 -2.03 -14.39 15.93
CA ASP A 69 -0.76 -14.65 15.22
C ASP A 69 -0.77 -15.99 14.48
N LYS A 70 -1.66 -16.92 14.88
CA LYS A 70 -1.89 -18.18 14.16
C LYS A 70 -2.81 -18.01 12.95
N VAL A 71 -3.67 -16.99 12.96
CA VAL A 71 -4.61 -16.68 11.87
C VAL A 71 -3.86 -15.98 10.73
N THR A 72 -3.03 -16.74 10.04
CA THR A 72 -2.31 -16.25 8.86
C THR A 72 -3.17 -16.42 7.61
N ARG A 73 -2.87 -15.67 6.54
CA ARG A 73 -3.57 -15.82 5.25
C ARG A 73 -3.48 -17.26 4.69
N GLU A 74 -2.39 -17.95 4.98
CA GLU A 74 -2.12 -19.30 4.49
C GLU A 74 -2.77 -20.39 5.38
N ALA A 75 -3.04 -20.07 6.65
CA ALA A 75 -3.62 -21.01 7.60
C ALA A 75 -5.04 -21.40 7.17
N THR A 76 -5.33 -22.69 7.26
CA THR A 76 -6.69 -23.20 7.08
C THR A 76 -7.49 -23.13 8.36
N LEU A 77 -8.80 -22.90 8.25
CA LEU A 77 -9.70 -22.88 9.41
C LEU A 77 -9.60 -24.22 10.17
N THR A 78 -9.49 -25.33 9.45
CA THR A 78 -9.26 -26.66 10.02
C THR A 78 -7.92 -26.81 10.78
N GLU A 79 -6.85 -26.15 10.35
CA GLU A 79 -5.56 -26.16 11.07
C GLU A 79 -5.60 -25.33 12.36
N LEU A 80 -6.46 -24.30 12.39
CA LEU A 80 -6.75 -23.53 13.59
C LEU A 80 -7.65 -24.28 14.57
N GLY A 81 -8.13 -25.47 14.19
CA GLY A 81 -9.02 -26.28 15.02
C GLY A 81 -10.50 -25.97 14.84
N ALA A 82 -10.88 -25.22 13.80
CA ALA A 82 -12.28 -25.04 13.44
C ALA A 82 -12.84 -26.36 12.86
N ASP A 83 -13.87 -26.89 13.50
CA ASP A 83 -14.70 -27.94 12.93
C ASP A 83 -15.75 -27.33 11.98
N SER A 84 -16.47 -28.18 11.24
CA SER A 84 -17.56 -27.80 10.34
C SER A 84 -18.60 -26.86 10.96
N LEU A 85 -18.88 -26.98 12.26
CA LEU A 85 -19.77 -26.06 12.98
C LEU A 85 -19.12 -24.70 13.24
N ASP A 86 -17.86 -24.70 13.69
CA ASP A 86 -17.12 -23.48 14.02
C ASP A 86 -16.91 -22.61 12.77
N ILE A 87 -16.75 -23.22 11.59
CA ILE A 87 -16.67 -22.52 10.32
C ILE A 87 -17.97 -21.77 10.03
N VAL A 88 -19.13 -22.43 10.20
CA VAL A 88 -20.44 -21.81 9.99
C VAL A 88 -20.67 -20.67 10.99
N GLU A 89 -20.36 -20.89 12.27
CA GLU A 89 -20.48 -19.85 13.30
C GLU A 89 -19.55 -18.65 13.04
N SER A 90 -18.32 -18.90 12.60
CA SER A 90 -17.36 -17.84 12.24
C SER A 90 -17.86 -17.02 11.05
N VAL A 91 -18.42 -17.67 10.03
CA VAL A 91 -19.03 -16.98 8.88
C VAL A 91 -20.19 -16.11 9.33
N MET A 92 -21.10 -16.62 10.17
CA MET A 92 -22.23 -15.85 10.69
C MET A 92 -21.79 -14.65 11.54
N ALA A 93 -20.74 -14.82 12.35
CA ALA A 93 -20.17 -13.72 13.14
C ALA A 93 -19.54 -12.64 12.24
N LEU A 94 -18.91 -13.04 11.13
CA LEU A 94 -18.36 -12.12 10.14
C LEU A 94 -19.46 -11.39 9.36
N GLU A 95 -20.53 -12.07 8.97
CA GLU A 95 -21.72 -11.47 8.37
C GLU A 95 -22.31 -10.37 9.27
N GLU A 96 -22.50 -10.66 10.55
CA GLU A 96 -23.01 -9.68 11.53
C GLU A 96 -22.01 -8.53 11.78
N ALA A 97 -20.70 -8.83 11.89
CA ALA A 97 -19.68 -7.83 12.17
C ALA A 97 -19.47 -6.80 11.04
N PHE A 98 -19.74 -7.20 9.80
CA PHE A 98 -19.58 -6.38 8.60
C PHE A 98 -20.91 -5.97 7.94
N ASP A 99 -22.05 -6.45 8.45
CA ASP A 99 -23.39 -6.24 7.90
C ASP A 99 -23.48 -6.66 6.41
N ILE A 100 -22.94 -7.85 6.11
CA ILE A 100 -22.88 -8.43 4.76
C ILE A 100 -23.58 -9.79 4.71
N GLU A 101 -23.97 -10.22 3.51
CA GLU A 101 -24.48 -11.57 3.25
C GLU A 101 -23.42 -12.41 2.51
N LEU A 102 -23.07 -13.56 3.08
CA LEU A 102 -22.11 -14.52 2.55
C LEU A 102 -22.82 -15.87 2.30
N PRO A 103 -23.34 -16.10 1.08
CA PRO A 103 -24.05 -17.35 0.79
C PRO A 103 -23.11 -18.54 0.88
N ASP A 104 -23.66 -19.70 1.31
CA ASP A 104 -22.93 -20.96 1.43
C ASP A 104 -22.13 -21.30 0.17
N GLU A 105 -22.65 -20.98 -1.02
CA GLU A 105 -21.99 -21.24 -2.31
C GLU A 105 -20.60 -20.58 -2.41
N GLU A 106 -20.42 -19.42 -1.76
CA GLU A 106 -19.17 -18.66 -1.73
C GLU A 106 -18.28 -19.08 -0.56
N THR A 107 -18.85 -19.55 0.56
CA THR A 107 -18.11 -19.91 1.79
C THR A 107 -17.70 -21.38 1.88
N THR A 108 -18.52 -22.30 1.37
CA THR A 108 -18.23 -23.75 1.30
C THR A 108 -16.91 -24.09 0.61
N PRO A 109 -16.50 -23.43 -0.50
CA PRO A 109 -15.21 -23.71 -1.11
C PRO A 109 -14.03 -23.09 -0.36
N LEU A 110 -14.24 -22.13 0.56
CA LEU A 110 -13.17 -21.47 1.29
C LEU A 110 -12.58 -22.41 2.33
N LYS A 111 -11.26 -22.50 2.35
CA LYS A 111 -10.53 -23.34 3.31
C LYS A 111 -9.51 -22.56 4.12
N ASN A 112 -8.93 -21.53 3.51
CA ASN A 112 -7.92 -20.70 4.14
C ASN A 112 -8.51 -19.38 4.66
N CYS A 113 -7.84 -18.77 5.63
CA CYS A 113 -8.28 -17.51 6.21
C CYS A 113 -8.13 -16.34 5.22
N GLY A 114 -7.16 -16.40 4.30
CA GLY A 114 -6.93 -15.36 3.30
C GLY A 114 -8.11 -15.18 2.34
N ASP A 115 -8.68 -16.28 1.86
CA ASP A 115 -9.83 -16.30 0.95
C ASP A 115 -11.05 -15.70 1.65
N VAL A 116 -11.24 -15.98 2.95
CA VAL A 116 -12.31 -15.36 3.77
C VAL A 116 -12.10 -13.85 3.88
N MET A 117 -10.88 -13.41 4.18
CA MET A 117 -10.54 -11.98 4.25
C MET A 117 -10.80 -11.26 2.92
N ASP A 118 -10.40 -11.89 1.81
CA ASP A 118 -10.55 -11.31 0.48
C ASP A 118 -12.02 -11.35 0.02
N LEU A 119 -12.78 -12.38 0.39
CA LEU A 119 -14.22 -12.45 0.13
C LEU A 119 -14.98 -11.34 0.84
N ILE A 120 -14.71 -11.14 2.14
CA ILE A 120 -15.34 -10.07 2.92
C ILE A 120 -15.00 -8.71 2.31
N GLN A 121 -13.74 -8.50 1.92
CA GLN A 121 -13.36 -7.26 1.26
C GLN A 121 -14.05 -7.06 -0.09
N SER A 122 -14.37 -8.14 -0.81
CA SER A 122 -15.13 -8.06 -2.06
C SER A 122 -16.59 -7.61 -1.84
N LYS A 123 -17.13 -7.73 -0.63
CA LYS A 123 -18.51 -7.38 -0.28
C LYS A 123 -18.63 -5.98 0.36
N LEU A 124 -17.52 -5.41 0.82
CA LEU A 124 -17.40 -4.05 1.38
C LEU A 124 -17.22 -2.97 0.28
#